data_AF-A0A947I056-F1
#
_entry.id   AF-A0A947I056-F1
#
_cell.length_a   1.000
_cell.length_b   1.000
_cell.length_c   1.000
_cell.angle_alpha   90.00
_cell.angle_beta   90.00
_cell.angle_gamma   90.00
#
_symmetry.space_group_name_H-M   'P 1'
#
loop_
_entity.id
_entity.type
_entity.pdbx_description
1 polymer ?
#
loop_
_entity_poly.entity_id
_entity_poly.type
_entity_poly.pdbx_seq_one_letter_code
_entity_poly.pdbx_strand_id
1 'polypeptide(L)'
;MLNYQNVFIGSSSSFVFVLGLLLISSGIGGAKLQNTSLAFVTLLLIPTALFAIVAPDLFLNINTSYFFNVTVSVILIASTGYLMGAYFPRGLNAAKKAGLNTYIPYYFAINSVAGAFAVVLALYLGIHFGYRFTILIAILCYIFAYLVLRALPKKS
;
A
#
# COMPACT_ATOMS: atom_id res chain seq x y z
N MET A 1 -26.75 -8.83 -27.28
CA MET A 1 -26.18 -7.48 -27.05
C MET A 1 -25.18 -7.59 -25.91
N LEU A 2 -23.89 -7.69 -26.23
CA LEU A 2 -22.80 -7.58 -25.25
C LEU A 2 -22.72 -6.12 -24.83
N ASN A 3 -23.42 -5.77 -23.73
CA ASN A 3 -23.34 -4.43 -23.16
C ASN A 3 -21.90 -4.17 -22.73
N TYR A 4 -21.24 -3.19 -23.35
CA TYR A 4 -19.92 -2.66 -22.98
C TYR A 4 -19.77 -2.41 -21.46
N GLN A 5 -20.88 -2.18 -20.77
CA GLN A 5 -20.97 -2.08 -19.31
C GLN A 5 -20.40 -3.31 -18.57
N ASN A 6 -20.63 -4.55 -19.03
CA ASN A 6 -20.12 -5.74 -18.33
C ASN A 6 -18.61 -5.97 -18.51
N VAL A 7 -18.00 -5.41 -19.55
CA VAL A 7 -16.56 -5.58 -19.84
C VAL A 7 -15.71 -4.60 -19.02
N PHE A 8 -16.24 -3.41 -18.68
CA PHE A 8 -15.51 -2.38 -17.95
C PHE A 8 -15.86 -2.29 -16.45
N ILE A 9 -17.03 -2.77 -16.01
CA ILE A 9 -17.55 -2.49 -14.66
C ILE A 9 -17.19 -3.56 -13.61
N GLY A 10 -16.89 -4.80 -14.01
CA GLY A 10 -16.70 -5.92 -13.06
C GLY A 10 -15.33 -5.91 -12.35
N SER A 11 -14.27 -6.30 -13.06
CA SER A 11 -12.92 -6.44 -12.50
C SER A 11 -12.08 -5.17 -12.64
N SER A 12 -12.22 -4.47 -13.78
CA SER A 12 -11.46 -3.25 -14.08
C SER A 12 -11.85 -2.07 -13.17
N SER A 13 -13.14 -1.89 -12.86
CA SER A 13 -13.57 -0.85 -11.92
C SER A 13 -13.12 -1.12 -10.49
N SER A 14 -13.15 -2.38 -10.02
CA SER A 14 -12.61 -2.72 -8.70
C SER A 14 -11.12 -2.38 -8.63
N PHE A 15 -10.34 -2.72 -9.65
CA PHE A 15 -8.92 -2.40 -9.71
C PHE A 15 -8.65 -0.89 -9.63
N VAL A 16 -9.33 -0.09 -10.46
CA VAL A 16 -9.21 1.38 -10.45
C VAL A 16 -9.61 1.96 -9.09
N PHE A 17 -10.68 1.44 -8.50
CA PHE A 17 -11.15 1.88 -7.20
C PHE A 17 -10.13 1.56 -6.09
N VAL A 18 -9.56 0.36 -6.08
CA VAL A 18 -8.50 -0.01 -5.12
C VAL A 18 -7.28 0.88 -5.28
N LEU A 19 -6.79 1.09 -6.51
CA LEU A 19 -5.63 1.95 -6.75
C LEU A 19 -5.90 3.40 -6.38
N GLY A 20 -7.07 3.94 -6.76
CA GLY A 20 -7.47 5.30 -6.42
C GLY A 20 -7.59 5.52 -4.91
N LEU A 21 -8.22 4.57 -4.21
CA LEU A 21 -8.35 4.60 -2.76
C LEU A 21 -6.99 4.51 -2.07
N LEU A 22 -6.10 3.64 -2.55
CA LEU A 22 -4.72 3.53 -2.04
C LEU A 22 -3.94 4.82 -2.26
N LEU A 23 -4.04 5.44 -3.44
CA LEU A 23 -3.34 6.69 -3.76
C LEU A 23 -3.82 7.85 -2.87
N ILE A 24 -5.14 8.03 -2.76
CA ILE A 24 -5.72 9.09 -1.92
C ILE A 24 -5.33 8.87 -0.46
N SER A 25 -5.53 7.66 0.06
CA SER A 25 -5.25 7.36 1.46
C SER A 25 -3.76 7.45 1.78
N SER A 26 -2.89 6.99 0.88
CA SER A 26 -1.44 7.12 1.00
C SER A 26 -0.98 8.57 0.98
N GLY A 27 -1.56 9.43 0.13
CA GLY A 27 -1.28 10.86 0.15
C GLY A 27 -1.62 11.50 1.50
N ILE A 28 -2.80 11.19 2.04
CA ILE A 28 -3.25 11.71 3.35
C ILE A 28 -2.34 11.20 4.48
N GLY A 29 -2.04 9.90 4.49
CA GLY A 29 -1.16 9.28 5.46
C GLY A 29 0.26 9.83 5.42
N GLY A 30 0.79 10.03 4.22
CA GLY A 30 2.09 10.65 4.00
C GLY A 30 2.18 12.09 4.49
N ALA A 31 1.08 12.85 4.48
CA ALA A 31 1.03 14.19 5.05
C ALA A 31 0.88 14.18 6.58
N LYS A 32 -0.01 13.34 7.13
CA LYS A 32 -0.36 13.36 8.56
C LYS A 32 0.61 12.59 9.46
N LEU A 33 1.19 11.48 8.98
CA LEU A 33 2.02 10.60 9.80
C LEU A 33 3.50 11.01 9.86
N GLN A 34 3.91 12.15 9.27
CA GLN A 34 5.32 12.55 9.20
C GLN A 34 5.98 12.64 10.58
N ASN A 35 5.24 13.15 11.57
CA ASN A 35 5.72 13.36 12.94
C ASN A 35 5.49 12.15 13.86
N THR A 36 4.75 11.13 13.42
CA THR A 36 4.57 9.90 14.17
C THR A 36 5.85 9.08 14.15
N SER A 37 6.09 8.19 15.12
CA SER A 37 7.24 7.29 15.05
C SER A 37 7.08 6.27 13.92
N LEU A 38 8.13 6.07 13.13
CA LEU A 38 8.11 5.08 12.04
C LEU A 38 7.92 3.66 12.56
N ALA A 39 8.46 3.34 13.74
CA ALA A 39 8.25 2.05 14.39
C ALA A 39 6.76 1.80 14.69
N PHE A 40 6.04 2.79 15.21
CA PHE A 40 4.60 2.66 15.48
C PHE A 40 3.78 2.50 14.20
N VAL A 41 4.09 3.26 13.15
CA VAL A 41 3.43 3.10 11.84
C VAL A 41 3.66 1.70 11.28
N THR A 42 4.89 1.18 11.38
CA THR A 42 5.23 -0.18 10.91
C THR A 42 4.53 -1.25 11.74
N LEU A 43 4.48 -1.06 13.06
CA LEU A 43 3.81 -1.95 14.01
C LEU A 43 2.30 -2.04 13.75
N LEU A 44 1.66 -0.96 13.27
CA LEU A 44 0.26 -0.98 12.85
C LEU A 44 0.07 -1.52 11.44
N LEU A 45 1.00 -1.23 10.52
CA LEU A 45 0.90 -1.67 9.12
C LEU A 45 0.92 -3.19 9.00
N ILE A 46 1.84 -3.86 9.69
CA ILE A 46 1.99 -5.33 9.63
C ILE A 46 0.69 -6.06 10.00
N PRO A 47 0.07 -5.86 11.17
CA PRO A 47 -1.18 -6.54 11.52
C PRO A 47 -2.33 -6.15 10.59
N THR A 48 -2.41 -4.91 10.09
CA THR A 48 -3.44 -4.55 9.09
C THR A 48 -3.28 -5.33 7.79
N ALA A 49 -2.04 -5.49 7.31
CA ALA A 49 -1.74 -6.28 6.12
C ALA A 49 -1.95 -7.79 6.35
N LEU A 50 -1.60 -8.30 7.53
CA LEU A 50 -1.87 -9.69 7.90
C LEU A 50 -3.37 -9.97 8.01
N PHE A 51 -4.16 -9.03 8.52
CA PHE A 51 -5.61 -9.18 8.58
C PHE A 51 -6.22 -9.28 7.17
N ALA A 52 -5.66 -8.57 6.18
CA ALA A 52 -6.09 -8.70 4.80
C ALA A 52 -5.91 -10.12 4.23
N ILE A 53 -4.96 -10.92 4.75
CA ILE A 53 -4.78 -12.34 4.36
C ILE A 53 -5.94 -13.21 4.85
N VAL A 54 -6.44 -12.94 6.07
CA VAL A 54 -7.42 -13.79 6.77
C VAL A 54 -8.86 -13.34 6.51
N ALA A 55 -9.06 -12.05 6.23
CA ALA A 55 -10.38 -11.45 6.03
C ALA A 55 -11.24 -12.16 4.95
N PRO A 56 -10.72 -12.55 3.77
CA PRO A 56 -11.52 -13.25 2.77
C PRO A 56 -12.10 -14.58 3.28
N ASP A 57 -11.30 -15.39 3.98
CA ASP A 57 -11.75 -16.66 4.52
C ASP A 57 -12.79 -16.48 5.62
N LEU A 58 -12.61 -15.46 6.49
CA LEU A 58 -13.58 -15.12 7.52
C LEU A 58 -14.94 -14.72 6.92
N PHE A 59 -14.95 -13.89 5.88
CA PHE A 59 -16.19 -13.45 5.25
C PHE A 59 -16.93 -14.58 4.55
N LEU A 60 -16.20 -15.52 3.93
CA LEU A 60 -16.79 -16.71 3.31
C LEU A 60 -17.41 -17.65 4.35
N ASN A 61 -16.77 -17.84 5.50
CA ASN A 61 -17.23 -18.78 6.52
C ASN A 61 -18.41 -18.24 7.36
N ILE A 62 -18.51 -16.93 7.54
CA ILE A 62 -19.52 -16.30 8.42
C ILE A 62 -20.80 -15.91 7.64
N ASN A 63 -20.84 -16.13 6.31
CA ASN A 63 -21.94 -15.75 5.42
C ASN A 63 -22.42 -14.30 5.65
N THR A 64 -21.46 -13.38 5.73
CA THR A 64 -21.69 -11.97 6.01
C THR A 64 -22.34 -11.27 4.81
N SER A 65 -23.15 -10.24 5.09
CA SER A 65 -23.80 -9.43 4.05
C SER A 65 -22.78 -8.79 3.10
N TYR A 66 -23.13 -8.71 1.81
CA TYR A 66 -22.32 -8.08 0.77
C TYR A 66 -21.85 -6.66 1.16
N PHE A 67 -22.76 -5.84 1.70
CA PHE A 67 -22.43 -4.47 2.11
C PHE A 67 -21.40 -4.41 3.23
N PHE A 68 -21.44 -5.38 4.15
CA PHE A 68 -20.46 -5.47 5.22
C PHE A 68 -19.07 -5.80 4.66
N ASN A 69 -18.98 -6.78 3.76
CA ASN A 69 -17.71 -7.19 3.14
C ASN A 69 -17.06 -6.07 2.33
N VAL A 70 -17.86 -5.32 1.57
CA VAL A 70 -17.37 -4.15 0.83
C VAL A 70 -16.87 -3.09 1.80
N THR A 71 -17.64 -2.76 2.84
CA THR A 71 -17.27 -1.72 3.81
C THR A 71 -15.96 -2.06 4.53
N VAL A 72 -15.81 -3.30 5.02
CA VAL A 72 -14.58 -3.72 5.68
C VAL A 72 -13.40 -3.72 4.70
N SER A 73 -13.61 -4.17 3.46
CA SER A 73 -12.56 -4.13 2.42
C SER A 73 -12.09 -2.71 2.15
N VAL A 74 -13.02 -1.76 1.99
CA VAL A 74 -12.71 -0.32 1.81
C VAL A 74 -11.90 0.21 2.99
N ILE A 75 -12.32 -0.08 4.23
CA ILE A 75 -11.62 0.35 5.43
C ILE A 75 -10.20 -0.24 5.45
N LEU A 76 -10.03 -1.53 5.18
CA LEU A 76 -8.72 -2.18 5.18
C LEU A 76 -7.79 -1.61 4.12
N ILE A 77 -8.28 -1.40 2.89
CA ILE A 77 -7.51 -0.79 1.81
C ILE A 77 -7.13 0.64 2.19
N ALA A 78 -8.07 1.43 2.71
CA ALA A 78 -7.81 2.78 3.14
C ALA A 78 -6.79 2.82 4.28
N SER A 79 -6.94 2.02 5.34
CA SER A 79 -6.00 1.97 6.47
C SER A 79 -4.60 1.52 6.03
N THR A 80 -4.51 0.53 5.16
CA THR A 80 -3.24 0.07 4.59
C THR A 80 -2.57 1.19 3.80
N GLY A 81 -3.32 1.84 2.91
CA GLY A 81 -2.85 2.99 2.14
C GLY A 81 -2.37 4.13 3.05
N TYR A 82 -3.13 4.47 4.07
CA TYR A 82 -2.81 5.52 5.03
C TYR A 82 -1.49 5.24 5.77
N LEU A 83 -1.34 4.03 6.33
CA LEU A 83 -0.14 3.66 7.08
C LEU A 83 1.09 3.58 6.17
N MET A 84 0.94 3.01 4.97
CA MET A 84 2.05 2.84 4.03
C MET A 84 2.53 4.16 3.42
N GLY A 85 1.66 5.18 3.35
CA GLY A 85 1.98 6.50 2.81
C GLY A 85 3.06 7.26 3.58
N ALA A 86 3.33 6.89 4.84
CA ALA A 86 4.32 7.56 5.67
C ALA A 86 5.79 7.36 5.22
N TYR A 87 6.08 6.33 4.42
CA TYR A 87 7.45 5.94 4.10
C TYR A 87 8.12 6.88 3.09
N PHE A 88 7.43 7.21 2.01
CA PHE A 88 8.01 8.02 0.94
C PHE A 88 8.38 9.45 1.38
N PRO A 89 7.52 10.22 2.08
CA PRO A 89 7.89 11.53 2.61
C PRO A 89 9.04 11.48 3.62
N ARG A 90 9.13 10.44 4.44
CA ARG A 90 10.26 10.26 5.36
C ARG A 90 11.57 9.96 4.62
N GLY A 91 11.52 9.16 3.55
CA GLY A 91 12.65 8.96 2.65
C GLY A 91 13.11 10.26 2.01
N LEU A 92 12.19 11.09 1.52
CA LEU A 92 12.51 12.41 0.99
C LEU A 92 13.13 13.33 2.06
N ASN A 93 12.59 13.33 3.27
CA ASN A 93 13.15 14.12 4.38
C ASN A 93 14.56 13.64 4.76
N ALA A 94 14.82 12.33 4.71
CA ALA A 94 16.16 11.79 4.93
C ALA A 94 17.13 12.22 3.81
N ALA A 95 16.70 12.18 2.55
CA ALA A 95 17.49 12.66 1.42
C ALA A 95 17.80 14.16 1.52
N LYS A 96 16.82 14.98 1.93
CA LYS A 96 17.01 16.42 2.21
C LYS A 96 18.08 16.65 3.28
N LYS A 97 18.01 15.91 4.40
CA LYS A 97 19.00 15.96 5.48
C LYS A 97 20.40 15.50 5.04
N ALA A 98 20.47 14.60 4.08
CA ALA A 98 21.71 14.15 3.46
C ALA A 98 22.28 15.14 2.41
N GLY A 99 21.59 16.26 2.14
CA GLY A 99 22.03 17.25 1.16
C GLY A 99 21.69 16.89 -0.30
N LEU A 100 20.84 15.90 -0.52
CA LEU A 100 20.47 15.38 -1.85
C LEU A 100 19.27 16.11 -2.46
N ASN A 101 19.10 17.40 -2.16
CA ASN A 101 17.93 18.19 -2.58
C ASN A 101 17.76 18.23 -4.10
N THR A 102 18.86 18.34 -4.83
CA THR A 102 18.89 18.35 -6.31
C THR A 102 18.34 17.05 -6.91
N TYR A 103 18.35 15.95 -6.16
CA TYR A 103 17.90 14.63 -6.62
C TYR A 103 16.42 14.32 -6.29
N ILE A 104 15.71 15.21 -5.60
CA ILE A 104 14.30 14.99 -5.22
C ILE A 104 13.40 14.65 -6.42
N PRO A 105 13.46 15.34 -7.58
CA PRO A 105 12.65 14.98 -8.74
C PRO A 105 12.89 13.55 -9.24
N TYR A 106 14.14 13.07 -9.15
CA TYR A 106 14.49 11.69 -9.54
C TYR A 106 13.87 10.67 -8.58
N TYR A 107 13.79 10.95 -7.28
CA TYR A 107 13.11 10.06 -6.34
C TYR A 107 11.60 9.96 -6.61
N PHE A 108 10.95 11.04 -7.03
CA PHE A 108 9.57 11.00 -7.51
C PHE A 108 9.43 10.16 -8.77
N ALA A 109 10.33 10.33 -9.75
CA ALA A 109 10.32 9.54 -10.98
C ALA A 109 10.49 8.04 -10.70
N ILE A 110 11.46 7.67 -9.85
CA ILE A 110 11.69 6.29 -9.41
C ILE A 110 10.45 5.74 -8.70
N ASN A 111 9.83 6.50 -7.80
CA ASN A 111 8.62 6.07 -7.10
C ASN A 111 7.44 5.84 -8.06
N SER A 112 7.25 6.68 -9.07
CA SER A 112 6.21 6.49 -10.09
C SER A 112 6.44 5.24 -10.93
N VAL A 113 7.67 5.00 -11.39
CA VAL A 113 8.02 3.81 -12.17
C VAL A 113 7.90 2.55 -11.31
N ALA A 114 8.44 2.56 -10.09
CA ALA A 114 8.35 1.45 -9.16
C ALA A 114 6.90 1.12 -8.80
N GLY A 115 6.04 2.13 -8.63
CA GLY A 115 4.60 1.94 -8.41
C GLY A 115 3.92 1.23 -9.57
N ALA A 116 4.20 1.64 -10.82
CA ALA A 116 3.66 0.97 -12.00
C ALA A 116 4.11 -0.51 -12.09
N PHE A 117 5.40 -0.77 -11.86
CA PHE A 117 5.93 -2.13 -11.81
C PHE A 117 5.34 -2.95 -10.68
N ALA A 118 5.17 -2.37 -9.48
CA ALA A 118 4.61 -3.06 -8.32
C ALA A 118 3.18 -3.55 -8.58
N VAL A 119 2.38 -2.78 -9.30
CA VAL A 119 1.02 -3.16 -9.67
C VAL A 119 1.01 -4.37 -10.61
N VAL A 120 1.82 -4.35 -11.67
CA VAL A 120 1.93 -5.46 -12.62
C VAL A 120 2.51 -6.70 -11.94
N LEU A 121 3.54 -6.53 -11.12
CA LEU A 121 4.18 -7.62 -10.37
C LEU A 121 3.24 -8.23 -9.34
N ALA A 122 2.48 -7.41 -8.61
CA ALA A 122 1.51 -7.90 -7.64
C ALA A 122 0.39 -8.72 -8.31
N LEU A 123 -0.07 -8.29 -9.49
CA LEU A 123 -1.04 -9.05 -10.28
C LEU A 123 -0.45 -10.39 -10.75
N TYR A 124 0.76 -10.38 -11.31
CA TYR A 124 1.47 -11.59 -11.72
C TYR A 124 1.64 -12.57 -10.55
N LEU A 125 2.15 -12.09 -9.42
CA LEU A 125 2.33 -12.91 -8.23
C LEU A 125 1.00 -13.42 -7.68
N GLY A 126 -0.05 -12.60 -7.71
CA GLY A 126 -1.38 -12.96 -7.25
C GLY A 126 -2.00 -14.09 -8.07
N ILE A 127 -1.78 -14.09 -9.39
CA ILE A 127 -2.27 -15.14 -10.30
C ILE A 127 -1.46 -16.44 -10.14
N HIS A 128 -0.13 -16.36 -10.07
CA HIS A 128 0.73 -17.54 -10.09
C HIS A 128 0.97 -18.19 -8.72
N PHE A 129 1.06 -17.39 -7.66
CA PHE A 129 1.40 -17.85 -6.31
C PHE A 129 0.29 -17.55 -5.28
N GLY A 130 -0.76 -16.85 -5.70
CA GLY A 130 -1.90 -16.52 -4.86
C GLY A 130 -1.74 -15.22 -4.08
N TYR A 131 -2.88 -14.65 -3.70
CA TYR A 131 -2.98 -13.37 -2.99
C TYR A 131 -2.20 -13.34 -1.66
N ARG A 132 -2.22 -14.43 -0.88
CA ARG A 132 -1.53 -14.50 0.41
C ARG A 132 -0.02 -14.32 0.25
N PHE A 133 0.57 -14.96 -0.75
CA PHE A 133 2.00 -14.86 -1.05
C PHE A 133 2.37 -13.44 -1.48
N THR A 134 1.56 -12.81 -2.33
CA THR A 134 1.76 -11.42 -2.75
C THR A 134 1.78 -10.44 -1.57
N ILE A 135 0.86 -10.60 -0.61
CA ILE A 135 0.86 -9.75 0.60
C ILE A 135 2.10 -9.99 1.45
N LEU A 136 2.55 -11.24 1.62
CA LEU A 136 3.76 -11.52 2.39
C LEU A 136 4.98 -10.82 1.78
N ILE A 137 5.12 -10.83 0.46
CA ILE A 137 6.19 -10.08 -0.22
C ILE A 137 6.04 -8.57 0.04
N ALA A 138 4.83 -8.01 -0.06
CA ALA A 138 4.59 -6.60 0.24
C ALA A 138 4.98 -6.24 1.69
N ILE A 139 4.63 -7.08 2.67
CA ILE A 139 5.01 -6.91 4.07
C ILE A 139 6.54 -6.90 4.21
N LEU A 140 7.24 -7.85 3.58
CA LEU A 140 8.69 -7.92 3.61
C LEU A 140 9.33 -6.65 3.01
N CYS A 141 8.78 -6.12 1.92
CA CYS A 141 9.23 -4.86 1.33
C CYS A 141 9.09 -3.68 2.32
N TYR A 142 7.98 -3.59 3.06
CA TYR A 142 7.79 -2.53 4.06
C TYR A 142 8.67 -2.71 5.30
N ILE A 143 8.90 -3.95 5.74
CA ILE A 143 9.89 -4.24 6.79
C ILE A 143 11.29 -3.80 6.33
N PHE A 144 11.67 -4.14 5.10
CA PHE A 144 12.95 -3.70 4.54
C PHE A 144 13.05 -2.18 4.48
N ALA A 145 12.01 -1.49 4.00
CA ALA A 145 11.97 -0.03 3.98
C ALA A 145 12.11 0.59 5.38
N TYR A 146 11.49 -0.03 6.40
CA TYR A 146 11.65 0.37 7.80
C TYR A 146 13.10 0.24 8.27
N LEU A 147 13.72 -0.91 8.00
CA LEU A 147 15.11 -1.17 8.39
C LEU A 147 16.08 -0.20 7.71
N VAL A 148 15.90 0.05 6.41
CA VAL A 148 16.72 1.03 5.66
C VAL A 148 16.60 2.42 6.27
N LEU A 149 15.37 2.92 6.47
CA LEU A 149 15.15 4.24 7.07
C LEU A 149 15.68 4.35 8.50
N ARG A 150 15.66 3.25 9.27
CA ARG A 150 16.21 3.20 10.62
C ARG A 150 17.74 3.17 10.63
N ALA A 151 18.35 2.52 9.64
CA ALA A 151 19.81 2.42 9.50
C ALA A 151 20.45 3.71 9.00
N LEU A 152 19.68 4.63 8.41
CA LEU A 152 20.20 5.92 7.98
C LEU A 152 20.72 6.74 9.18
N PRO A 153 21.93 7.33 9.07
CA PRO A 153 22.49 8.12 10.13
C PRO A 153 21.59 9.32 10.42
N LYS A 154 21.19 9.48 11.69
CA LYS A 154 20.55 10.70 12.16
C LYS A 154 21.63 11.78 12.20
N LYS A 155 21.73 12.59 11.15
CA LYS A 155 22.54 13.81 11.20
C LYS A 155 21.97 14.69 12.32
N SER A 156 22.76 14.86 13.38
CA SER A 156 22.46 15.70 14.55
C SER A 156 22.31 17.15 14.15
#